data_AF-A0A959C5U6-F1
#
_entry.id   AF-A0A959C5U6-F1
#
_cell.length_a   1.000
_cell.length_b   1.000
_cell.length_c   1.000
_cell.angle_alpha   90.00
_cell.angle_beta   90.00
_cell.angle_gamma   90.00
#
_symmetry.space_group_name_H-M   'P 1'
#
loop_
_entity.id
_entity.type
_entity.pdbx_description
1 polymer ?
#
loop_
_entity_poly.entity_id
_entity_poly.type
_entity_poly.pdbx_seq_one_letter_code
_entity_poly.pdbx_strand_id
1 'polypeptide(L)'
;MTKKEKQKSHSDLIPDTNLRDRMMEHLNSRQPLLGEGSVFSELLQTLVNKMLDGEASDFLDEERASGRVNKRNGYTPKQILSAAGPLSIRTPRDRNGVFEPALVEKGQRELSSGVDEQIIALYAQGNSVEDVRRLLAKLYGVSISAGKISAITDQVLPEIQSWRSRPLRSMYSILYLDAVYFKVRYEGQYATRAFYTVYGVDVEGERDLLGLYVNESEGAGRWGLVLEDLKGRGVEDVLIFCTDDLSGLSEAIWEVYPLATVQKCIVHKVRSSTRFIDSKDLKPVLTDLRSVYSAPSTEAAQTALETFAVTWGGKYSRLIDSWQKDWEELMAFMDYPKEIRRMIYTTNPVEALHRIIRKLIKGKAAWVSDTALIKQIYLCLMHNEKSWKKSAKGWKAIQRDLIKKYGERFSKHLIEK
;
A
#
# COMPACT_ATOMS: atom_id res chain seq x y z
N MET A 1 -24.93 -47.30 -12.68
CA MET A 1 -24.84 -46.91 -14.11
C MET A 1 -24.91 -45.39 -14.19
N THR A 2 -23.77 -44.72 -14.17
CA THR A 2 -23.65 -43.27 -14.32
C THR A 2 -23.62 -42.93 -15.81
N LYS A 3 -24.59 -42.13 -16.28
CA LYS A 3 -24.60 -41.55 -17.64
C LYS A 3 -23.34 -40.70 -17.79
N LYS A 4 -22.38 -41.13 -18.61
CA LYS A 4 -21.31 -40.25 -19.11
C LYS A 4 -21.96 -39.15 -19.94
N GLU A 5 -21.89 -37.91 -19.47
CA GLU A 5 -22.20 -36.74 -20.29
C GLU A 5 -21.27 -36.76 -21.51
N LYS A 6 -21.85 -36.78 -22.71
CA LYS A 6 -21.11 -36.63 -23.97
C LYS A 6 -20.39 -35.28 -23.92
N GLN A 7 -19.06 -35.28 -23.90
CA GLN A 7 -18.26 -34.07 -24.11
C GLN A 7 -18.70 -33.44 -25.44
N LYS A 8 -19.21 -32.20 -25.38
CA LYS A 8 -19.57 -31.41 -26.55
C LYS A 8 -18.33 -31.30 -27.45
N SER A 9 -18.51 -31.51 -28.76
CA SER A 9 -17.44 -31.34 -29.73
C SER A 9 -16.98 -29.88 -29.73
N HIS A 10 -15.70 -29.60 -30.01
CA HIS A 10 -15.20 -28.22 -30.12
C HIS A 10 -15.97 -27.41 -31.18
N SER A 11 -16.58 -28.06 -32.18
CA SER A 11 -17.47 -27.46 -33.16
C SER A 11 -18.79 -26.93 -32.56
N ASP A 12 -19.23 -27.47 -31.43
CA ASP A 12 -20.54 -27.14 -30.83
C ASP A 12 -20.47 -25.86 -29.98
N LEU A 13 -19.27 -25.32 -29.76
CA LEU A 13 -19.05 -24.13 -28.93
C LEU A 13 -19.36 -22.82 -29.67
N ILE A 14 -19.17 -22.78 -30.99
CA ILE A 14 -19.56 -21.67 -31.87
C ILE A 14 -20.25 -22.31 -33.07
N PRO A 15 -21.59 -22.38 -33.13
CA PRO A 15 -22.32 -23.11 -34.17
C PRO A 15 -22.16 -22.51 -35.57
N ASP A 16 -21.91 -21.20 -35.66
CA ASP A 16 -21.69 -20.50 -36.91
C ASP A 16 -20.29 -20.77 -37.47
N THR A 17 -20.24 -21.56 -38.54
CA THR A 17 -18.99 -21.97 -39.21
C THR A 17 -18.22 -20.79 -39.78
N ASN A 18 -18.90 -19.79 -40.35
CA ASN A 18 -18.25 -18.63 -40.98
C ASN A 18 -17.63 -17.71 -39.92
N LEU A 19 -18.35 -17.49 -38.82
CA LEU A 19 -17.84 -16.75 -37.66
C LEU A 19 -16.61 -17.43 -37.05
N ARG A 20 -16.64 -18.77 -36.93
CA ARG A 20 -15.51 -19.57 -36.41
C ARG A 20 -14.27 -19.41 -37.29
N ASP A 21 -14.43 -19.50 -38.61
CA ASP A 21 -13.32 -19.40 -39.55
C ASP A 21 -12.69 -18.00 -39.53
N ARG A 22 -13.52 -16.94 -39.50
CA ARG A 22 -13.05 -15.55 -39.35
C ARG A 22 -12.30 -15.31 -38.04
N MET A 23 -12.77 -15.89 -36.92
CA MET A 23 -12.08 -15.79 -35.63
C MET A 23 -10.74 -16.51 -35.63
N MET A 24 -10.67 -17.69 -36.25
CA MET A 24 -9.42 -18.46 -36.38
C MET A 24 -8.40 -17.76 -37.28
N GLU A 25 -8.86 -17.19 -38.39
CA GLU A 25 -8.02 -16.38 -39.29
C GLU A 25 -7.45 -15.16 -38.55
N HIS A 26 -8.29 -14.45 -37.78
CA HIS A 26 -7.85 -13.31 -36.97
C HIS A 26 -6.83 -13.72 -35.90
N LEU A 27 -7.04 -14.84 -35.20
CA LEU A 27 -6.07 -15.36 -34.22
C LEU A 27 -4.73 -15.76 -34.85
N ASN A 28 -4.76 -16.30 -36.06
CA ASN A 28 -3.54 -16.69 -36.80
C ASN A 28 -2.79 -15.47 -37.37
N SER A 29 -3.47 -14.34 -37.59
CA SER A 29 -2.89 -13.11 -38.15
C SER A 29 -1.92 -12.36 -37.20
N ARG A 30 -1.85 -12.77 -35.92
CA ARG A 30 -1.07 -12.11 -34.84
C ARG A 30 -1.40 -10.62 -34.62
N GLN A 31 -2.52 -10.14 -35.15
CA GLN A 31 -3.02 -8.81 -34.86
C GLN A 31 -3.58 -8.73 -33.43
N PRO A 32 -3.73 -7.53 -32.85
CA PRO A 32 -4.41 -7.36 -31.57
C PRO A 32 -5.79 -8.03 -31.59
N LEU A 33 -6.10 -8.75 -30.50
CA LEU A 33 -7.34 -9.51 -30.38
C LEU A 33 -8.57 -8.57 -30.43
N LEU A 34 -8.40 -7.35 -29.92
CA LEU A 34 -9.43 -6.33 -29.81
C LEU A 34 -8.88 -5.03 -30.42
N GLY A 35 -9.69 -4.35 -31.22
CA GLY A 35 -9.29 -3.21 -32.05
C GLY A 35 -10.30 -2.92 -33.17
N GLU A 36 -10.09 -1.80 -33.88
CA GLU A 36 -10.94 -1.39 -35.01
C GLU A 36 -10.81 -2.39 -36.17
N GLY A 37 -11.92 -3.02 -36.58
CA GLY A 37 -11.94 -4.08 -37.58
C GLY A 37 -11.70 -5.51 -37.08
N SER A 38 -11.54 -5.72 -35.76
CA SER A 38 -11.47 -7.08 -35.19
C SER A 38 -12.84 -7.75 -35.12
N VAL A 39 -12.91 -9.01 -35.53
CA VAL A 39 -14.09 -9.89 -35.44
C VAL A 39 -14.60 -9.99 -33.99
N PHE A 40 -13.69 -9.98 -33.01
CA PHE A 40 -14.03 -10.03 -31.60
C PHE A 40 -14.67 -8.73 -31.11
N SER A 41 -14.22 -7.58 -31.62
CA SER A 41 -14.83 -6.27 -31.34
C SER A 41 -16.24 -6.19 -31.93
N GLU A 42 -16.45 -6.69 -33.15
CA GLU A 42 -17.77 -6.74 -33.80
C GLU A 42 -18.77 -7.61 -33.01
N LEU A 43 -18.30 -8.75 -32.51
CA LEU A 43 -19.08 -9.65 -31.66
C LEU A 43 -19.51 -8.97 -30.36
N LEU A 44 -18.56 -8.33 -29.66
CA LEU A 44 -18.83 -7.60 -28.43
C LEU A 44 -19.82 -6.44 -28.67
N GLN A 45 -19.61 -5.67 -29.73
CA GLN A 45 -20.51 -4.60 -30.14
C GLN A 45 -21.93 -5.13 -30.42
N THR A 46 -22.04 -6.29 -31.07
CA THR A 46 -23.33 -6.93 -31.37
C THR A 46 -24.04 -7.36 -30.09
N LEU A 47 -23.33 -7.98 -29.15
CA LEU A 47 -23.88 -8.40 -27.86
C LEU A 47 -24.41 -7.21 -27.05
N VAL A 48 -23.62 -6.13 -26.95
CA VAL A 48 -24.03 -4.91 -26.23
C VAL A 48 -25.28 -4.29 -26.86
N ASN A 49 -25.32 -4.17 -28.19
CA ASN A 49 -26.50 -3.65 -28.88
C ASN A 49 -27.74 -4.53 -28.65
N LYS A 50 -27.58 -5.86 -28.66
CA LYS A 50 -28.67 -6.80 -28.40
C LYS A 50 -29.20 -6.74 -26.97
N MET A 51 -28.32 -6.55 -25.99
CA MET A 51 -28.72 -6.36 -24.60
C MET A 51 -29.50 -5.06 -24.41
N LEU A 52 -29.01 -3.94 -24.97
CA LEU A 52 -29.72 -2.66 -24.95
C LEU A 52 -31.10 -2.75 -25.64
N ASP A 53 -31.18 -3.48 -26.76
CA ASP A 53 -32.45 -3.77 -27.44
C ASP A 53 -33.42 -4.58 -26.57
N GLY A 54 -32.90 -5.52 -25.77
CA GLY A 54 -33.67 -6.30 -24.80
C GLY A 54 -34.26 -5.40 -23.71
N GLU A 55 -33.41 -4.64 -23.02
CA GLU A 55 -33.84 -3.69 -21.96
C GLU A 55 -34.93 -2.72 -22.46
N ALA A 56 -34.75 -2.18 -23.66
CA ALA A 56 -35.74 -1.27 -24.24
C ALA A 56 -37.04 -1.96 -24.68
N SER A 57 -37.02 -3.27 -24.94
CA SER A 57 -38.25 -4.02 -25.25
C SER A 57 -39.02 -4.30 -23.96
N ASP A 58 -38.32 -4.78 -22.92
CA ASP A 58 -38.90 -5.05 -21.61
C ASP A 58 -39.54 -3.79 -21.02
N PHE A 59 -38.84 -2.65 -21.06
CA PHE A 59 -39.38 -1.35 -20.62
C PHE A 59 -40.66 -0.94 -21.37
N LEU A 60 -40.71 -1.15 -22.69
CA LEU A 60 -41.90 -0.80 -23.48
C LEU A 60 -43.08 -1.73 -23.20
N ASP A 61 -42.83 -3.00 -22.89
CA ASP A 61 -43.86 -3.94 -22.49
C ASP A 61 -44.43 -3.60 -21.11
N GLU A 62 -43.60 -3.15 -20.16
CA GLU A 62 -44.04 -2.62 -18.87
C GLU A 62 -44.89 -1.33 -19.00
N GLU A 63 -44.45 -0.38 -19.83
CA GLU A 63 -45.22 0.84 -20.13
C GLU A 63 -46.59 0.50 -20.75
N ARG A 64 -46.63 -0.49 -21.66
CA ARG A 64 -47.88 -0.97 -22.24
C ARG A 64 -48.78 -1.65 -21.21
N ALA A 65 -48.23 -2.48 -20.34
CA ALA A 65 -48.97 -3.15 -19.27
C ALA A 65 -49.54 -2.15 -18.24
N SER A 66 -48.86 -1.04 -18.02
CA SER A 66 -49.31 0.06 -17.14
C SER A 66 -50.24 1.07 -17.83
N GLY A 67 -50.66 0.80 -19.08
CA GLY A 67 -51.62 1.64 -19.82
C GLY A 67 -51.02 2.93 -20.40
N ARG A 68 -49.69 3.09 -20.37
CA ARG A 68 -49.00 4.26 -20.94
C ARG A 68 -48.72 4.04 -22.42
N VAL A 69 -48.96 5.07 -23.23
CA VAL A 69 -48.68 5.03 -24.67
C VAL A 69 -47.23 5.45 -24.90
N ASN A 70 -46.35 4.47 -25.00
CA ASN A 70 -44.96 4.66 -25.42
C ASN A 70 -44.60 3.69 -26.56
N LYS A 71 -43.64 4.08 -27.40
CA LYS A 71 -43.17 3.26 -28.52
C LYS A 71 -41.72 3.55 -28.85
N ARG A 72 -41.03 2.58 -29.43
CA ARG A 72 -39.66 2.74 -29.89
C ARG A 72 -39.55 3.82 -30.98
N ASN A 73 -38.50 4.65 -30.91
CA ASN A 73 -38.22 5.78 -31.81
C ASN A 73 -36.77 5.74 -32.32
N GLY A 74 -36.39 4.60 -32.90
CA GLY A 74 -35.08 4.40 -33.52
C GLY A 74 -33.93 4.32 -32.51
N TYR A 75 -32.73 4.68 -32.98
CA TYR A 75 -31.47 4.52 -32.27
C TYR A 75 -30.64 5.80 -32.29
N THR A 76 -29.81 5.99 -31.26
CA THR A 76 -28.77 7.03 -31.25
C THR A 76 -27.40 6.36 -31.36
N PRO A 77 -26.57 6.73 -32.36
CA PRO A 77 -25.19 6.25 -32.40
C PRO A 77 -24.41 6.85 -31.23
N LYS A 78 -23.63 6.01 -30.55
CA LYS A 78 -22.83 6.40 -29.40
C LYS A 78 -21.53 5.61 -29.43
N GLN A 79 -20.39 6.30 -29.43
CA GLN A 79 -19.13 5.64 -29.14
C GLN A 79 -18.95 5.52 -27.64
N ILE A 80 -18.67 4.31 -27.18
CA ILE A 80 -18.34 4.02 -25.79
C ILE A 80 -16.99 3.35 -25.69
N LEU A 81 -16.30 3.56 -24.59
CA LEU A 81 -15.04 2.91 -24.28
C LEU A 81 -15.27 1.61 -23.53
N SER A 82 -14.63 0.53 -23.92
CA SER A 82 -14.62 -0.73 -23.17
C SER A 82 -13.19 -1.18 -22.89
N ALA A 83 -13.03 -2.19 -22.04
CA ALA A 83 -11.75 -2.88 -21.84
C ALA A 83 -11.16 -3.47 -23.14
N ALA A 84 -12.01 -3.66 -24.17
CA ALA A 84 -11.63 -4.09 -25.51
C ALA A 84 -11.25 -2.94 -26.46
N GLY A 85 -11.30 -1.70 -25.99
CA GLY A 85 -11.15 -0.50 -26.83
C GLY A 85 -12.49 0.16 -27.17
N PRO A 86 -12.50 1.14 -28.10
CA PRO A 86 -13.69 1.86 -28.52
C PRO A 86 -14.71 0.93 -29.19
N LEU A 87 -15.97 1.02 -28.78
CA LEU A 87 -17.11 0.32 -29.38
C LEU A 87 -18.12 1.33 -29.92
N SER A 88 -18.60 1.10 -31.14
CA SER A 88 -19.66 1.92 -31.75
C SER A 88 -21.01 1.28 -31.48
N ILE A 89 -21.73 1.74 -30.47
CA ILE A 89 -23.04 1.18 -30.12
C ILE A 89 -24.19 2.05 -30.66
N ARG A 90 -25.37 1.45 -30.76
CA ARG A 90 -26.61 2.08 -31.16
C ARG A 90 -27.59 1.96 -30.01
N THR A 91 -27.69 2.99 -29.18
CA THR A 91 -28.58 2.97 -28.02
C THR A 91 -30.03 3.18 -28.48
N PRO A 92 -30.97 2.27 -28.16
CA PRO A 92 -32.37 2.43 -28.52
C PRO A 92 -32.99 3.62 -27.79
N ARG A 93 -33.98 4.24 -28.43
CA ARG A 93 -34.76 5.34 -27.86
C ARG A 93 -36.24 5.01 -27.86
N ASP A 94 -36.94 5.51 -26.86
CA ASP A 94 -38.39 5.58 -26.83
C ASP A 94 -38.89 6.95 -27.34
N ARG A 95 -40.18 7.05 -27.64
CA ARG A 95 -40.80 8.27 -28.17
C ARG A 95 -40.90 9.37 -27.13
N ASN A 96 -41.13 8.99 -25.88
CA ASN A 96 -41.34 9.92 -24.78
C ASN A 96 -40.01 10.35 -24.12
N GLY A 97 -38.89 9.69 -24.46
CA GLY A 97 -37.56 9.99 -23.95
C GLY A 97 -37.32 9.54 -22.51
N VAL A 98 -38.20 8.70 -21.98
CA VAL A 98 -38.24 8.28 -20.56
C VAL A 98 -37.38 7.04 -20.31
N PHE A 99 -37.08 6.24 -21.34
CA PHE A 99 -36.28 5.03 -21.19
C PHE A 99 -34.86 5.35 -20.69
N GLU A 100 -34.44 4.75 -19.58
CA GLU A 100 -33.08 4.86 -19.04
C GLU A 100 -32.39 3.48 -19.07
N PRO A 101 -31.46 3.25 -20.02
CA PRO A 101 -30.77 1.97 -20.14
C PRO A 101 -29.85 1.73 -18.95
N ALA A 102 -29.86 0.51 -18.41
CA ALA A 102 -29.06 0.11 -17.26
C ALA A 102 -27.64 -0.30 -17.67
N LEU A 103 -27.48 -0.95 -18.83
CA LEU A 103 -26.17 -1.37 -19.32
C LEU A 103 -25.26 -0.18 -19.70
N VAL A 104 -25.84 0.86 -20.30
CA VAL A 104 -25.12 2.10 -20.68
C VAL A 104 -26.02 3.31 -20.48
N GLU A 105 -25.87 4.01 -19.37
CA GLU A 105 -26.69 5.17 -19.01
C GLU A 105 -26.61 6.30 -20.04
N LYS A 106 -27.62 7.18 -20.04
CA LYS A 106 -27.62 8.38 -20.88
C LYS A 106 -26.40 9.23 -20.56
N GLY A 107 -25.62 9.59 -21.58
CA GLY A 107 -24.36 10.35 -21.41
C GLY A 107 -23.13 9.53 -21.03
N GLN A 108 -23.27 8.31 -20.51
CA GLN A 108 -22.14 7.44 -20.12
C GLN A 108 -21.30 7.03 -21.35
N ARG A 109 -20.05 7.46 -21.43
CA ARG A 109 -19.18 7.16 -22.59
C ARG A 109 -18.31 5.93 -22.40
N GLU A 110 -18.50 5.13 -21.35
CA GLU A 110 -17.62 4.01 -21.01
C GLU A 110 -18.47 2.81 -20.53
N LEU A 111 -18.36 1.66 -21.21
CA LEU A 111 -19.06 0.40 -20.93
C LEU A 111 -18.52 -0.30 -19.68
N SER A 112 -17.24 -0.07 -19.35
CA SER A 112 -16.54 -0.76 -18.28
C SER A 112 -15.78 0.25 -17.44
N SER A 113 -16.24 0.47 -16.21
CA SER A 113 -15.52 1.20 -15.15
C SER A 113 -14.11 0.67 -14.84
N GLY A 114 -13.69 -0.46 -15.44
CA GLY A 114 -12.37 -1.04 -15.24
C GLY A 114 -11.19 -0.20 -15.76
N VAL A 115 -11.39 0.79 -16.64
CA VAL A 115 -10.30 1.69 -17.06
C VAL A 115 -9.80 2.54 -15.89
N ASP A 116 -10.70 2.96 -15.00
CA ASP A 116 -10.35 3.73 -13.81
C ASP A 116 -9.53 2.88 -12.83
N GLU A 117 -9.92 1.61 -12.65
CA GLU A 117 -9.13 0.64 -11.87
C GLU A 117 -7.74 0.42 -12.47
N GLN A 118 -7.63 0.30 -13.80
CA GLN A 118 -6.33 0.19 -14.48
C GLN A 118 -5.49 1.47 -14.31
N ILE A 119 -6.12 2.65 -14.39
CA ILE A 119 -5.44 3.94 -14.14
C ILE A 119 -4.88 3.96 -12.71
N ILE A 120 -5.70 3.59 -11.71
CA ILE A 120 -5.29 3.56 -10.31
C ILE A 120 -4.17 2.52 -10.10
N ALA A 121 -4.28 1.33 -10.70
CA ALA A 121 -3.25 0.29 -10.59
C ALA A 121 -1.92 0.71 -11.21
N LEU A 122 -1.94 1.29 -12.42
CA LEU A 122 -0.73 1.79 -13.06
C LEU A 122 -0.11 2.93 -12.25
N TYR A 123 -0.93 3.83 -11.70
CA TYR A 123 -0.45 4.92 -10.85
C TYR A 123 0.16 4.39 -9.53
N ALA A 124 -0.47 3.39 -8.90
CA ALA A 124 0.03 2.70 -7.70
C ALA A 124 1.38 2.00 -7.93
N GLN A 125 1.64 1.54 -9.16
CA GLN A 125 2.92 0.93 -9.53
C GLN A 125 4.05 1.95 -9.76
N GLY A 126 3.75 3.25 -9.68
CA GLY A 126 4.73 4.32 -9.76
C GLY A 126 4.79 5.07 -11.09
N ASN A 127 3.92 4.74 -12.04
CA ASN A 127 3.85 5.44 -13.32
C ASN A 127 3.43 6.91 -13.12
N SER A 128 4.01 7.83 -13.89
CA SER A 128 3.50 9.21 -13.93
C SER A 128 2.18 9.29 -14.70
N VAL A 129 1.45 10.40 -14.56
CA VAL A 129 0.20 10.63 -15.32
C VAL A 129 0.45 10.51 -16.83
N GLU A 130 1.59 10.99 -17.30
CA GLU A 130 1.98 10.93 -18.72
C GLU A 130 2.35 9.50 -19.15
N ASP A 131 3.00 8.73 -18.27
CA ASP A 131 3.29 7.31 -18.54
C ASP A 131 1.98 6.50 -18.63
N VAL A 132 1.05 6.72 -17.70
CA VAL A 132 -0.28 6.08 -17.71
C VAL A 132 -1.00 6.41 -19.02
N ARG A 133 -1.02 7.70 -19.40
CA ARG A 133 -1.62 8.16 -20.66
C ARG A 133 -1.05 7.42 -21.87
N ARG A 134 0.27 7.36 -21.98
CA ARG A 134 0.97 6.68 -23.08
C ARG A 134 0.71 5.18 -23.08
N LEU A 135 0.68 4.53 -21.92
CA LEU A 135 0.40 3.10 -21.80
C LEU A 135 -1.04 2.78 -22.21
N LEU A 136 -2.01 3.57 -21.80
CA LEU A 136 -3.42 3.38 -22.19
C LEU A 136 -3.64 3.61 -23.69
N ALA A 137 -3.00 4.62 -24.27
CA ALA A 137 -3.01 4.84 -25.71
C ALA A 137 -2.40 3.65 -26.47
N LYS A 138 -1.30 3.07 -25.96
CA LYS A 138 -0.61 1.96 -26.60
C LYS A 138 -1.35 0.62 -26.48
N LEU A 139 -1.92 0.33 -25.30
CA LEU A 139 -2.55 -0.96 -25.00
C LEU A 139 -3.99 -1.02 -25.49
N TYR A 140 -4.73 0.09 -25.36
CA TYR A 140 -6.17 0.12 -25.59
C TYR A 140 -6.58 1.07 -26.73
N GLY A 141 -5.63 1.78 -27.36
CA GLY A 141 -5.91 2.74 -28.43
C GLY A 141 -6.63 4.01 -27.93
N VAL A 142 -6.62 4.27 -26.62
CA VAL A 142 -7.45 5.31 -26.02
C VAL A 142 -6.69 6.61 -25.82
N SER A 143 -7.27 7.70 -26.34
CA SER A 143 -6.85 9.07 -26.01
C SER A 143 -7.57 9.53 -24.73
N ILE A 144 -6.87 9.47 -23.59
CA ILE A 144 -7.34 10.05 -22.31
C ILE A 144 -6.50 11.28 -22.00
N SER A 145 -7.14 12.37 -21.56
CA SER A 145 -6.42 13.58 -21.14
C SER A 145 -5.73 13.37 -19.79
N ALA A 146 -4.59 14.05 -19.58
CA ALA A 146 -3.91 14.05 -18.28
C ALA A 146 -4.83 14.55 -17.14
N GLY A 147 -5.72 15.51 -17.44
CA GLY A 147 -6.72 16.01 -16.50
C GLY A 147 -7.72 14.93 -16.07
N LYS A 148 -8.21 14.09 -16.99
CA LYS A 148 -9.11 12.98 -16.65
C LYS A 148 -8.41 11.94 -15.75
N ILE A 149 -7.15 11.58 -16.08
CA ILE A 149 -6.35 10.68 -15.24
C ILE A 149 -6.15 11.26 -13.83
N SER A 150 -5.84 12.55 -13.72
CA SER A 150 -5.69 13.21 -12.41
C SER A 150 -6.99 13.13 -11.62
N ALA A 151 -8.12 13.50 -12.23
CA ALA A 151 -9.43 13.48 -11.59
C ALA A 151 -9.81 12.08 -11.07
N ILE A 152 -9.54 11.03 -11.84
CA ILE A 152 -9.75 9.64 -11.41
C ILE A 152 -8.88 9.31 -10.21
N THR A 153 -7.58 9.62 -10.26
CA THR A 153 -6.69 9.35 -9.11
C THR A 153 -7.08 10.17 -7.87
N ASP A 154 -7.64 11.37 -8.03
CA ASP A 154 -8.07 12.23 -6.93
C ASP A 154 -9.30 11.70 -6.19
N GLN A 155 -10.06 10.76 -6.78
CA GLN A 155 -11.17 10.08 -6.11
C GLN A 155 -10.73 9.27 -4.87
N VAL A 156 -9.43 8.97 -4.74
CA VAL A 156 -8.85 8.24 -3.60
C VAL A 156 -8.58 9.17 -2.41
N LEU A 157 -8.61 10.49 -2.59
CA LEU A 157 -8.29 11.45 -1.51
C LEU A 157 -9.21 11.33 -0.28
N PRO A 158 -10.55 11.19 -0.41
CA PRO A 158 -11.42 10.96 0.74
C PRO A 158 -11.10 9.64 1.47
N GLU A 159 -10.75 8.59 0.74
CA GLU A 159 -10.34 7.31 1.31
C GLU A 159 -9.06 7.46 2.13
N ILE A 160 -8.07 8.19 1.61
CA ILE A 160 -6.83 8.50 2.34
C ILE A 160 -7.13 9.27 3.63
N GLN A 161 -8.03 10.24 3.58
CA GLN A 161 -8.42 11.00 4.77
C GLN A 161 -9.08 10.10 5.81
N SER A 162 -10.05 9.28 5.39
CA SER A 162 -10.71 8.29 6.26
C SER A 162 -9.70 7.30 6.86
N TRP A 163 -8.76 6.80 6.06
CA TRP A 163 -7.70 5.91 6.52
C TRP A 163 -6.76 6.58 7.53
N ARG A 164 -6.45 7.86 7.36
CA ARG A 164 -5.62 8.63 8.30
C ARG A 164 -6.33 8.90 9.62
N SER A 165 -7.65 9.09 9.62
CA SER A 165 -8.44 9.36 10.83
C SER A 165 -9.12 8.12 11.41
N ARG A 166 -8.89 6.93 10.85
CA ARG A 166 -9.56 5.70 11.30
C ARG A 166 -9.25 5.41 12.77
N PRO A 167 -10.23 4.90 13.55
CA PRO A 167 -9.97 4.44 14.91
C PRO A 167 -8.94 3.31 14.91
N LEU A 168 -8.06 3.31 15.89
CA LEU A 168 -7.02 2.32 16.09
C LEU A 168 -7.41 1.40 17.26
N ARG A 169 -6.69 0.29 17.40
CA ARG A 169 -6.89 -0.61 18.55
C ARG A 169 -6.37 0.02 19.84
N SER A 170 -6.98 -0.36 20.96
CA SER A 170 -6.60 0.11 22.30
C SER A 170 -5.17 -0.25 22.68
N MET A 171 -4.63 -1.38 22.18
CA MET A 171 -3.29 -1.82 22.53
C MET A 171 -2.46 -2.33 21.34
N TYR A 172 -1.18 -1.97 21.33
CA TYR A 172 -0.17 -2.52 20.43
C TYR A 172 0.99 -3.14 21.20
N SER A 173 1.42 -4.33 20.76
CA SER A 173 2.54 -5.05 21.36
C SER A 173 3.88 -4.39 21.01
N ILE A 174 4.04 -3.97 19.75
CA ILE A 174 5.25 -3.30 19.26
C ILE A 174 4.82 -2.22 18.28
N LEU A 175 5.33 -1.00 18.46
CA LEU A 175 5.28 0.06 17.46
C LEU A 175 6.69 0.38 16.98
N TYR A 176 6.84 0.50 15.67
CA TYR A 176 8.06 0.94 15.02
C TYR A 176 7.87 2.37 14.51
N LEU A 177 8.72 3.27 14.98
CA LEU A 177 8.76 4.67 14.60
C LEU A 177 10.00 4.88 13.75
N ASP A 178 9.80 5.14 12.45
CA ASP A 178 10.91 5.28 11.51
C ASP A 178 10.62 6.38 10.48
N ALA A 179 11.65 6.88 9.82
CA ALA A 179 11.58 7.95 8.84
C ALA A 179 12.22 7.57 7.50
N VAL A 180 11.56 7.94 6.39
CA VAL A 180 12.11 7.78 5.04
C VAL A 180 12.25 9.13 4.36
N TYR A 181 13.48 9.48 3.98
CA TYR A 181 13.75 10.71 3.24
C TYR A 181 13.48 10.56 1.75
N PHE A 182 13.00 11.64 1.15
CA PHE A 182 12.76 11.76 -0.29
C PHE A 182 12.98 13.20 -0.75
N LYS A 183 13.10 13.39 -2.07
CA LYS A 183 13.19 14.71 -2.68
C LYS A 183 11.84 15.09 -3.28
N VAL A 184 11.35 16.27 -2.93
CA VAL A 184 10.21 16.91 -3.59
C VAL A 184 10.63 18.21 -4.25
N ARG A 185 9.91 18.54 -5.32
CA ARG A 185 10.02 19.85 -5.93
C ARG A 185 8.86 20.70 -5.40
N TYR A 186 9.19 21.70 -4.60
CA TYR A 186 8.23 22.64 -4.05
C TYR A 186 8.62 24.05 -4.51
N GLU A 187 7.68 24.78 -5.11
CA GLU A 187 7.91 26.16 -5.61
C GLU A 187 9.17 26.31 -6.51
N GLY A 188 9.47 25.29 -7.29
CA GLY A 188 10.64 25.29 -8.19
C GLY A 188 11.97 24.90 -7.53
N GLN A 189 12.02 24.74 -6.20
CA GLN A 189 13.20 24.30 -5.46
C GLN A 189 13.09 22.81 -5.08
N TYR A 190 14.23 22.12 -5.06
CA TYR A 190 14.30 20.74 -4.56
C TYR A 190 14.57 20.76 -3.07
N ALA A 191 13.64 20.22 -2.28
CA ALA A 191 13.80 20.05 -0.84
C ALA A 191 13.82 18.55 -0.49
N THR A 192 14.70 18.18 0.44
CA THR A 192 14.65 16.86 1.06
C THR A 192 13.62 16.92 2.19
N ARG A 193 12.61 16.04 2.12
CA ARG A 193 11.58 15.89 3.16
C ARG A 193 11.60 14.47 3.71
N ALA A 194 11.00 14.29 4.89
CA ALA A 194 10.91 12.99 5.56
C ALA A 194 9.46 12.54 5.70
N PHE A 195 9.23 11.25 5.48
CA PHE A 195 8.01 10.56 5.87
C PHE A 195 8.21 9.87 7.19
N TYR A 196 7.44 10.24 8.20
CA TYR A 196 7.37 9.49 9.44
C TYR A 196 6.35 8.36 9.26
N THR A 197 6.80 7.14 9.51
CA THR A 197 5.98 5.93 9.39
C THR A 197 5.78 5.34 10.78
N VAL A 198 4.53 5.08 11.16
CA VAL A 198 4.17 4.34 12.37
C VAL A 198 3.64 2.98 11.95
N TYR A 199 4.45 1.95 12.14
CA TYR A 199 4.12 0.58 11.79
C TYR A 199 4.02 -0.26 13.06
N GLY A 200 3.02 -1.13 13.20
CA GLY A 200 2.75 -1.78 14.47
C GLY A 200 2.37 -3.24 14.35
N VAL A 201 2.44 -3.92 15.50
CA VAL A 201 1.98 -5.30 15.72
C VAL A 201 0.97 -5.25 16.87
N ASP A 202 -0.27 -5.66 16.62
CA ASP A 202 -1.31 -5.71 17.65
C ASP A 202 -1.15 -6.91 18.60
N VAL A 203 -2.14 -7.15 19.46
CA VAL A 203 -2.13 -8.24 20.45
C VAL A 203 -2.38 -9.62 19.83
N GLU A 204 -2.98 -9.68 18.63
CA GLU A 204 -3.17 -10.89 17.82
C GLU A 204 -1.99 -11.18 16.89
N GLY A 205 -1.04 -10.24 16.79
CA GLY A 205 0.16 -10.37 15.98
C GLY A 205 -0.04 -9.93 14.55
N GLU A 206 -1.17 -9.30 14.24
CA GLU A 206 -1.40 -8.69 12.94
C GLU A 206 -0.59 -7.41 12.85
N ARG A 207 0.04 -7.25 11.69
CA ARG A 207 0.85 -6.06 11.41
C ARG A 207 0.00 -5.06 10.67
N ASP A 208 0.13 -3.79 11.04
CA ASP A 208 -0.58 -2.72 10.34
C ASP A 208 0.26 -1.45 10.25
N LEU A 209 -0.04 -0.62 9.27
CA LEU A 209 0.49 0.73 9.13
C LEU A 209 -0.50 1.70 9.76
N LEU A 210 -0.15 2.28 10.90
CA LEU A 210 -1.06 3.12 11.69
C LEU A 210 -1.11 4.55 11.14
N GLY A 211 0.00 5.05 10.60
CA GLY A 211 0.09 6.41 10.09
C GLY A 211 1.27 6.68 9.18
N LEU A 212 1.06 7.67 8.30
CA LEU A 212 2.07 8.28 7.43
C LEU A 212 1.98 9.80 7.58
N TYR A 213 3.09 10.44 7.94
CA TYR A 213 3.14 11.88 8.17
C TYR A 213 4.22 12.51 7.30
N VAL A 214 3.83 13.43 6.40
CA VAL A 214 4.75 14.24 5.59
C VAL A 214 5.13 15.48 6.37
N ASN A 215 6.40 15.83 6.37
CA ASN A 215 6.86 16.99 7.12
C ASN A 215 8.14 17.60 6.54
N GLU A 216 8.28 18.92 6.67
CA GLU A 216 9.33 19.72 6.00
C GLU A 216 10.72 19.70 6.68
N SER A 217 10.84 19.25 7.93
CA SER A 217 12.10 19.14 8.68
C SER A 217 12.05 18.08 9.81
N GLU A 218 13.17 17.85 10.49
CA GLU A 218 13.30 16.84 11.55
C GLU A 218 13.34 17.43 12.96
N GLY A 219 12.75 16.74 13.93
CA GLY A 219 12.87 17.08 15.35
C GLY A 219 11.93 16.29 16.27
N ALA A 220 12.35 16.10 17.53
CA ALA A 220 11.61 15.37 18.58
C ALA A 220 10.19 15.89 18.81
N GLY A 221 9.97 17.22 18.76
CA GLY A 221 8.66 17.82 18.95
C GLY A 221 7.60 17.36 17.94
N ARG A 222 8.00 16.80 16.78
CA ARG A 222 7.06 16.26 15.79
C ARG A 222 6.56 14.88 16.14
N TRP A 223 7.42 14.06 16.75
CA TRP A 223 6.98 12.76 17.24
C TRP A 223 5.97 12.90 18.37
N GLY A 224 6.08 13.94 19.21
CA GLY A 224 5.03 14.28 20.17
C GLY A 224 3.64 14.42 19.52
N LEU A 225 3.54 15.20 18.43
CA LEU A 225 2.28 15.32 17.67
C LEU A 225 1.80 13.99 17.08
N VAL A 226 2.71 13.17 16.59
CA VAL A 226 2.37 11.83 16.06
C VAL A 226 1.85 10.93 17.18
N LEU A 227 2.47 10.94 18.35
CA LEU A 227 2.09 10.13 19.50
C LEU A 227 0.71 10.55 20.06
N GLU A 228 0.45 11.86 20.11
CA GLU A 228 -0.86 12.41 20.47
C GLU A 228 -1.95 12.06 19.44
N ASP A 229 -1.64 12.05 18.14
CA ASP A 229 -2.58 11.58 17.11
C ASP A 229 -2.94 10.10 17.32
N LEU A 230 -1.96 9.24 17.61
CA LEU A 230 -2.21 7.82 17.90
C LEU A 230 -3.12 7.67 19.12
N LYS A 231 -2.86 8.44 20.18
CA LYS A 231 -3.67 8.43 21.41
C LYS A 231 -5.09 8.93 21.14
N GLY A 232 -5.24 10.04 20.42
CA GLY A 232 -6.54 10.59 20.01
C GLY A 232 -7.36 9.66 19.13
N ARG A 233 -6.71 8.74 18.40
CA ARG A 233 -7.35 7.70 17.58
C ARG A 233 -7.67 6.41 18.34
N GLY A 234 -7.37 6.36 19.64
CA GLY A 234 -7.77 5.26 20.53
C GLY A 234 -6.65 4.34 21.00
N VAL A 235 -5.37 4.63 20.71
CA VAL A 235 -4.25 3.86 21.26
C VAL A 235 -4.05 4.24 22.74
N GLU A 236 -4.40 3.33 23.63
CA GLU A 236 -4.29 3.54 25.08
C GLU A 236 -2.95 3.07 25.63
N ASP A 237 -2.43 1.94 25.13
CA ASP A 237 -1.22 1.32 25.66
C ASP A 237 -0.35 0.69 24.57
N VAL A 238 0.97 0.81 24.77
CA VAL A 238 1.99 0.25 23.90
C VAL A 238 3.08 -0.37 24.77
N LEU A 239 3.41 -1.64 24.53
CA LEU A 239 4.44 -2.30 25.33
C LEU A 239 5.84 -1.86 24.93
N ILE A 240 6.13 -1.85 23.62
CA ILE A 240 7.47 -1.62 23.09
C ILE A 240 7.42 -0.61 21.94
N PHE A 241 8.22 0.45 22.02
CA PHE A 241 8.54 1.30 20.90
C PHE A 241 9.93 0.97 20.36
N CYS A 242 10.03 0.70 19.07
CA CYS A 242 11.29 0.54 18.35
C CYS A 242 11.55 1.80 17.54
N THR A 243 12.60 2.56 17.86
CA THR A 243 12.84 3.87 17.27
C THR A 243 14.22 3.98 16.65
N ASP A 244 14.42 4.99 15.81
CA ASP A 244 15.76 5.43 15.43
C ASP A 244 16.45 6.15 16.61
N ASP A 245 17.77 6.38 16.48
CA ASP A 245 18.60 7.14 17.42
C ASP A 245 18.38 8.66 17.26
N LEU A 246 17.16 9.11 17.59
CA LEU A 246 16.78 10.51 17.57
C LEU A 246 16.73 11.07 19.00
N SER A 247 17.52 12.13 19.24
CA SER A 247 17.53 12.82 20.54
C SER A 247 16.15 13.37 20.89
N GLY A 248 15.67 13.16 22.12
CA GLY A 248 14.39 13.68 22.62
C GLY A 248 13.17 12.81 22.30
N LEU A 249 13.33 11.74 21.51
CA LEU A 249 12.21 10.88 21.12
C LEU A 249 11.76 9.97 22.26
N SER A 250 12.70 9.38 22.99
CA SER A 250 12.41 8.50 24.13
C SER A 250 11.63 9.25 25.20
N GLU A 251 12.04 10.48 25.50
CA GLU A 251 11.38 11.37 26.45
C GLU A 251 9.94 11.69 26.01
N ALA A 252 9.75 12.07 24.73
CA ALA A 252 8.43 12.33 24.18
C ALA A 252 7.52 11.09 24.20
N ILE A 253 8.08 9.89 24.02
CA ILE A 253 7.34 8.63 24.15
C ILE A 253 6.89 8.43 25.59
N TRP A 254 7.75 8.62 26.57
CA TRP A 254 7.39 8.44 27.98
C TRP A 254 6.43 9.48 28.52
N GLU A 255 6.41 10.69 27.95
CA GLU A 255 5.38 11.69 28.26
C GLU A 255 3.97 11.21 27.90
N VAL A 256 3.82 10.53 26.75
CA VAL A 256 2.51 10.07 26.26
C VAL A 256 2.18 8.65 26.76
N TYR A 257 3.17 7.76 26.78
CA TYR A 257 3.09 6.34 27.12
C TYR A 257 4.16 5.97 28.19
N PRO A 258 3.95 6.35 29.45
CA PRO A 258 4.96 6.25 30.52
C PRO A 258 5.38 4.83 30.88
N LEU A 259 4.52 3.83 30.59
CA LEU A 259 4.80 2.43 30.88
C LEU A 259 5.48 1.69 29.71
N ALA A 260 5.77 2.38 28.61
CA ALA A 260 6.32 1.77 27.43
C ALA A 260 7.85 1.57 27.53
N THR A 261 8.32 0.42 27.08
CA THR A 261 9.74 0.16 26.90
C THR A 261 10.19 0.77 25.57
N VAL A 262 11.21 1.63 25.58
CA VAL A 262 11.82 2.15 24.35
C VAL A 262 13.05 1.31 24.01
N GLN A 263 13.07 0.80 22.78
CA GLN A 263 14.20 0.15 22.16
C GLN A 263 14.75 1.06 21.05
N LYS A 264 16.00 1.50 21.20
CA LYS A 264 16.74 2.14 20.11
C LYS A 264 17.23 1.10 19.11
N CYS A 265 17.08 1.39 17.83
CA CYS A 265 17.47 0.46 16.77
C CYS A 265 18.99 0.31 16.71
N ILE A 266 19.48 -0.89 17.03
CA ILE A 266 20.91 -1.25 16.97
C ILE A 266 21.47 -1.03 15.57
N VAL A 267 20.70 -1.38 14.52
CA VAL A 267 21.15 -1.22 13.13
C VAL A 267 21.39 0.25 12.80
N HIS A 268 20.48 1.14 13.23
CA HIS A 268 20.68 2.57 13.02
C HIS A 268 21.81 3.12 13.89
N LYS A 269 21.96 2.66 15.13
CA LYS A 269 23.08 3.01 16.00
C LYS A 269 24.44 2.62 15.41
N VAL A 270 24.52 1.43 14.82
CA VAL A 270 25.74 0.98 14.12
C VAL A 270 26.00 1.86 12.90
N ARG A 271 24.98 2.17 12.09
CA ARG A 271 25.11 3.08 10.92
C ARG A 271 25.51 4.51 11.32
N SER A 272 25.00 5.04 12.43
CA SER A 272 25.39 6.37 12.91
C SER A 272 26.84 6.36 13.40
N SER A 273 27.25 5.28 14.06
CA SER A 273 28.62 5.07 14.56
C SER A 273 29.66 5.08 13.44
N THR A 274 29.34 4.59 12.23
CA THR A 274 30.30 4.57 11.11
C THR A 274 30.76 5.95 10.65
N ARG A 275 30.03 7.02 10.99
CA ARG A 275 30.40 8.40 10.61
C ARG A 275 31.62 8.91 11.37
N PHE A 276 31.99 8.28 12.47
CA PHE A 276 33.10 8.70 13.34
C PHE A 276 34.34 7.80 13.21
N ILE A 277 34.30 6.82 12.32
CA ILE A 277 35.36 5.79 12.18
C ILE A 277 36.12 6.02 10.88
N ASP A 278 37.45 5.93 10.95
CA ASP A 278 38.29 5.98 9.75
C ASP A 278 38.04 4.76 8.85
N SER A 279 38.15 4.93 7.54
CA SER A 279 37.93 3.85 6.57
C SER A 279 38.81 2.61 6.80
N LYS A 280 40.02 2.79 7.34
CA LYS A 280 40.97 1.72 7.68
C LYS A 280 40.48 0.86 8.86
N ASP A 281 39.82 1.47 9.83
CA ASP A 281 39.39 0.81 11.07
C ASP A 281 37.93 0.36 11.02
N LEU A 282 37.19 0.74 9.97
CA LEU A 282 35.77 0.46 9.85
C LEU A 282 35.43 -1.04 10.01
N LYS A 283 36.15 -1.92 9.31
CA LYS A 283 35.91 -3.38 9.40
C LYS A 283 36.21 -3.96 10.79
N PRO A 284 37.39 -3.72 11.40
CA PRO A 284 37.67 -4.26 12.72
C PRO A 284 36.75 -3.68 13.79
N VAL A 285 36.48 -2.36 13.78
CA VAL A 285 35.54 -1.73 14.73
C VAL A 285 34.15 -2.35 14.62
N LEU A 286 33.62 -2.55 13.41
CA LEU A 286 32.30 -3.18 13.23
C LEU A 286 32.26 -4.65 13.68
N THR A 287 33.39 -5.35 13.60
CA THR A 287 33.51 -6.74 14.06
C THR A 287 33.44 -6.80 15.58
N ASP A 288 34.20 -5.94 16.26
CA ASP A 288 34.19 -5.88 17.72
C ASP A 288 32.86 -5.35 18.24
N LEU A 289 32.28 -4.34 17.59
CA LEU A 289 30.96 -3.80 17.96
C LEU A 289 29.84 -4.83 17.81
N ARG A 290 29.99 -5.77 16.86
CA ARG A 290 29.06 -6.90 16.71
C ARG A 290 29.06 -7.82 17.92
N SER A 291 30.18 -7.98 18.60
CA SER A 291 30.25 -8.82 19.81
C SER A 291 29.34 -8.30 20.93
N VAL A 292 29.16 -6.97 21.01
CA VAL A 292 28.30 -6.30 22.00
C VAL A 292 26.84 -6.71 21.84
N TYR A 293 26.23 -6.43 20.68
CA TYR A 293 24.80 -6.67 20.49
C TYR A 293 24.43 -8.12 20.12
N SER A 294 25.42 -8.98 19.89
CA SER A 294 25.20 -10.42 19.66
C SER A 294 25.42 -11.28 20.91
N ALA A 295 25.75 -10.65 22.05
CA ALA A 295 25.96 -11.32 23.31
C ALA A 295 24.72 -12.06 23.82
N PRO A 296 24.88 -13.15 24.61
CA PRO A 296 23.77 -13.97 25.08
C PRO A 296 22.95 -13.32 26.20
N SER A 297 23.58 -12.45 26.99
CA SER A 297 22.97 -11.74 28.14
C SER A 297 23.44 -10.29 28.20
N THR A 298 22.74 -9.48 29.00
CA THR A 298 23.05 -8.06 29.21
C THR A 298 24.43 -7.89 29.86
N GLU A 299 24.80 -8.75 30.80
CA GLU A 299 26.10 -8.71 31.48
C GLU A 299 27.23 -9.03 30.50
N ALA A 300 27.04 -10.05 29.65
CA ALA A 300 28.01 -10.38 28.61
C ALA A 300 28.14 -9.26 27.57
N ALA A 301 27.03 -8.60 27.22
CA ALA A 301 27.04 -7.44 26.34
C ALA A 301 27.83 -6.27 26.96
N GLN A 302 27.66 -6.04 28.27
CA GLN A 302 28.35 -4.98 28.99
C GLN A 302 29.86 -5.23 29.04
N THR A 303 30.30 -6.46 29.37
CA THR A 303 31.72 -6.83 29.34
C THR A 303 32.31 -6.69 27.93
N ALA A 304 31.55 -7.01 26.89
CA ALA A 304 31.97 -6.80 25.50
C ALA A 304 32.11 -5.29 25.17
N LEU A 305 31.21 -4.43 25.66
CA LEU A 305 31.32 -2.98 25.49
C LEU A 305 32.52 -2.41 26.23
N GLU A 306 32.81 -2.88 27.44
CA GLU A 306 34.00 -2.49 28.21
C GLU A 306 35.29 -2.88 27.49
N THR A 307 35.34 -4.11 26.95
CA THR A 307 36.48 -4.58 26.14
C THR A 307 36.64 -3.71 24.89
N PHE A 308 35.53 -3.43 24.19
CA PHE A 308 35.52 -2.54 23.04
C PHE A 308 36.03 -1.13 23.41
N ALA A 309 35.65 -0.61 24.58
CA ALA A 309 36.08 0.69 25.06
C ALA A 309 37.58 0.75 25.35
N VAL A 310 38.17 -0.32 25.89
CA VAL A 310 39.62 -0.43 26.09
C VAL A 310 40.37 -0.40 24.75
N THR A 311 39.88 -1.15 23.76
CA THR A 311 40.54 -1.25 22.44
C THR A 311 40.43 0.05 21.63
N TRP A 312 39.24 0.65 21.60
CA TRP A 312 38.93 1.73 20.66
C TRP A 312 38.77 3.11 21.31
N GLY A 313 38.69 3.19 22.64
CA GLY A 313 38.34 4.44 23.33
C GLY A 313 39.38 5.53 23.31
N GLY A 314 40.66 5.17 23.12
CA GLY A 314 41.70 6.17 22.89
C GLY A 314 41.50 6.95 21.58
N LYS A 315 40.95 6.31 20.54
CA LYS A 315 40.78 6.91 19.21
C LYS A 315 39.34 7.38 18.94
N TYR A 316 38.35 6.64 19.41
CA TYR A 316 36.93 6.82 19.11
C TYR A 316 36.09 7.00 20.38
N SER A 317 36.53 7.84 21.33
CA SER A 317 35.83 8.09 22.60
C SER A 317 34.36 8.46 22.43
N ARG A 318 34.05 9.37 21.48
CA ARG A 318 32.68 9.78 21.17
C ARG A 318 31.75 8.63 20.77
N LEU A 319 32.28 7.59 20.14
CA LEU A 319 31.49 6.42 19.77
C LEU A 319 31.08 5.66 21.05
N ILE A 320 32.00 5.47 21.99
CA ILE A 320 31.72 4.79 23.26
C ILE A 320 30.73 5.59 24.10
N ASP A 321 30.94 6.90 24.25
CA ASP A 321 30.04 7.78 24.99
C ASP A 321 28.61 7.67 24.44
N SER A 322 28.49 7.63 23.11
CA SER A 322 27.21 7.50 22.41
C SER A 322 26.51 6.15 22.67
N TRP A 323 27.27 5.05 22.80
CA TRP A 323 26.71 3.74 23.12
C TRP A 323 26.38 3.59 24.61
N GLN A 324 27.22 4.13 25.49
CA GLN A 324 26.99 4.12 26.93
C GLN A 324 25.78 4.97 27.32
N LYS A 325 25.63 6.15 26.71
CA LYS A 325 24.48 7.04 26.92
C LYS A 325 23.16 6.32 26.64
N ASP A 326 23.12 5.55 25.56
CA ASP A 326 21.90 4.90 25.08
C ASP A 326 21.79 3.43 25.52
N TRP A 327 22.64 2.99 26.47
CA TRP A 327 22.82 1.57 26.78
C TRP A 327 21.53 0.85 27.16
N GLU A 328 20.75 1.44 28.08
CA GLU A 328 19.48 0.90 28.56
C GLU A 328 18.50 0.68 27.39
N GLU A 329 18.35 1.68 26.53
CA GLU A 329 17.45 1.62 25.37
C GLU A 329 17.98 0.72 24.25
N LEU A 330 19.31 0.56 24.13
CA LEU A 330 19.91 -0.35 23.15
C LEU A 330 19.77 -1.81 23.60
N MET A 331 19.80 -2.08 24.90
CA MET A 331 19.76 -3.43 25.47
C MET A 331 18.37 -3.87 25.96
N ALA A 332 17.35 -3.00 25.90
CA ALA A 332 15.99 -3.30 26.36
C ALA A 332 15.41 -4.62 25.80
N PHE A 333 15.76 -5.01 24.57
CA PHE A 333 15.34 -6.28 23.98
C PHE A 333 15.84 -7.52 24.74
N MET A 334 16.96 -7.43 25.47
CA MET A 334 17.54 -8.56 26.21
C MET A 334 16.61 -9.08 27.32
N ASP A 335 15.72 -8.24 27.85
CA ASP A 335 14.74 -8.60 28.87
C ASP A 335 13.61 -9.51 28.38
N TYR A 336 13.65 -9.86 27.10
CA TYR A 336 12.61 -10.64 26.45
C TYR A 336 13.12 -11.99 25.95
N PRO A 337 12.24 -13.00 25.80
CA PRO A 337 12.60 -14.28 25.18
C PRO A 337 13.06 -14.14 23.73
N LYS A 338 13.85 -15.11 23.26
CA LYS A 338 14.48 -15.11 21.93
C LYS A 338 13.48 -14.90 20.79
N GLU A 339 12.27 -15.42 20.95
CA GLU A 339 11.17 -15.39 19.99
C GLU A 339 10.75 -13.95 19.65
N ILE A 340 10.62 -13.09 20.66
CA ILE A 340 10.25 -11.68 20.48
C ILE A 340 11.47 -10.77 20.28
N ARG A 341 12.66 -11.12 20.83
CA ARG A 341 13.91 -10.40 20.58
C ARG A 341 14.08 -10.10 19.10
N ARG A 342 13.90 -11.12 18.25
CA ARG A 342 14.03 -10.99 16.79
C ARG A 342 13.09 -9.93 16.20
N MET A 343 11.91 -9.73 16.75
CA MET A 343 10.99 -8.68 16.28
C MET A 343 11.43 -7.29 16.75
N ILE A 344 12.03 -7.19 17.93
CA ILE A 344 12.46 -5.93 18.52
C ILE A 344 13.74 -5.40 17.84
N TYR A 345 14.81 -6.20 17.77
CA TYR A 345 16.11 -5.72 17.27
C TYR A 345 16.28 -5.80 15.75
N THR A 346 15.41 -6.53 15.03
CA THR A 346 15.47 -6.56 13.54
C THR A 346 14.51 -5.54 12.94
N THR A 347 15.01 -4.72 12.02
CA THR A 347 14.19 -3.75 11.27
C THR A 347 13.42 -4.41 10.12
N ASN A 348 13.49 -5.73 9.95
CA ASN A 348 12.93 -6.46 8.81
C ASN A 348 11.46 -6.12 8.48
N PRO A 349 10.53 -6.03 9.45
CA PRO A 349 9.13 -5.70 9.15
C PRO A 349 8.97 -4.30 8.54
N VAL A 350 9.64 -3.30 9.11
CA VAL A 350 9.62 -1.91 8.65
C VAL A 350 10.38 -1.76 7.33
N GLU A 351 11.53 -2.42 7.19
CA GLU A 351 12.34 -2.40 5.98
C GLU A 351 11.59 -3.00 4.78
N ALA A 352 10.71 -3.99 5.00
CA ALA A 352 9.84 -4.53 3.95
C ALA A 352 8.86 -3.47 3.43
N LEU A 353 8.21 -2.73 4.34
CA LEU A 353 7.34 -1.60 4.02
C LEU A 353 8.12 -0.50 3.29
N HIS A 354 9.24 -0.06 3.86
CA HIS A 354 10.08 0.98 3.30
C HIS A 354 10.71 0.61 1.97
N ARG A 355 10.96 -0.69 1.71
CA ARG A 355 11.44 -1.15 0.40
C ARG A 355 10.44 -0.84 -0.70
N ILE A 356 9.15 -0.95 -0.44
CA ILE A 356 8.08 -0.61 -1.39
C ILE A 356 8.13 0.89 -1.67
N ILE A 357 8.16 1.70 -0.60
CA ILE A 357 8.23 3.17 -0.68
C ILE A 357 9.49 3.63 -1.43
N ARG A 358 10.67 3.07 -1.10
CA ARG A 358 11.93 3.41 -1.77
C ARG A 358 11.98 2.97 -3.22
N LYS A 359 11.34 1.86 -3.59
CA LYS A 359 11.21 1.45 -5.00
C LYS A 359 10.43 2.50 -5.79
N LEU A 360 9.34 3.00 -5.22
CA LEU A 360 8.55 4.09 -5.79
C LEU A 360 9.38 5.39 -5.91
N ILE A 361 10.07 5.79 -4.85
CA ILE A 361 10.88 7.03 -4.83
C ILE A 361 12.04 6.97 -5.82
N LYS A 362 12.75 5.85 -5.94
CA LYS A 362 13.87 5.75 -6.88
C LYS A 362 13.42 5.84 -8.34
N GLY A 363 12.18 5.45 -8.64
CA GLY A 363 11.63 5.50 -10.00
C GLY A 363 11.26 6.90 -10.49
N LYS A 364 11.22 7.92 -9.60
CA LYS A 364 10.70 9.24 -9.93
C LYS A 364 11.59 10.35 -9.36
N ALA A 365 12.00 11.29 -10.19
CA ALA A 365 12.92 12.35 -9.78
C ALA A 365 12.32 13.30 -8.73
N ALA A 366 11.06 13.71 -8.91
CA ALA A 366 10.30 14.52 -7.94
C ALA A 366 8.79 14.44 -8.20
N TRP A 367 8.01 14.74 -7.17
CA TRP A 367 6.58 14.97 -7.26
C TRP A 367 6.25 16.46 -7.36
N VAL A 368 5.09 16.75 -7.94
CA VAL A 368 4.58 18.13 -8.14
C VAL A 368 3.99 18.74 -6.88
N SER A 369 3.59 17.92 -5.90
CA SER A 369 3.04 18.36 -4.61
C SER A 369 3.09 17.22 -3.58
N ASP A 370 2.93 17.55 -2.29
CA ASP A 370 2.81 16.56 -1.23
C ASP A 370 1.56 15.69 -1.38
N THR A 371 0.45 16.26 -1.85
CA THR A 371 -0.79 15.52 -2.10
C THR A 371 -0.59 14.43 -3.15
N ALA A 372 0.10 14.75 -4.26
CA ALA A 372 0.40 13.76 -5.29
C ALA A 372 1.31 12.64 -4.78
N LEU A 373 2.26 13.00 -3.91
CA LEU A 373 3.17 12.07 -3.28
C LEU A 373 2.44 11.14 -2.29
N ILE A 374 1.66 11.68 -1.36
CA ILE A 374 0.88 10.91 -0.38
C ILE A 374 -0.07 9.95 -1.10
N LYS A 375 -0.79 10.45 -2.11
CA LYS A 375 -1.70 9.63 -2.92
C LYS A 375 -0.97 8.45 -3.55
N GLN A 376 0.17 8.69 -4.18
CA GLN A 376 0.91 7.63 -4.86
C GLN A 376 1.52 6.63 -3.87
N ILE A 377 2.04 7.09 -2.73
CA ILE A 377 2.56 6.21 -1.67
C ILE A 377 1.44 5.36 -1.08
N TYR A 378 0.30 5.97 -0.73
CA TYR A 378 -0.86 5.25 -0.19
C TYR A 378 -1.30 4.15 -1.15
N LEU A 379 -1.54 4.49 -2.41
CA LEU A 379 -1.95 3.53 -3.43
C LEU A 379 -0.90 2.42 -3.64
N CYS A 380 0.38 2.77 -3.66
CA CYS A 380 1.46 1.80 -3.78
C CYS A 380 1.49 0.82 -2.59
N LEU A 381 1.28 1.32 -1.38
CA LEU A 381 1.23 0.52 -0.17
C LEU A 381 -0.01 -0.38 -0.16
N MET A 382 -1.20 0.13 -0.45
CA MET A 382 -2.43 -0.67 -0.52
C MET A 382 -2.35 -1.73 -1.62
N HIS A 383 -1.82 -1.39 -2.80
CA HIS A 383 -1.59 -2.37 -3.87
C HIS A 383 -0.65 -3.51 -3.45
N ASN A 384 0.29 -3.23 -2.56
CA ASN A 384 1.25 -4.21 -2.04
C ASN A 384 0.89 -4.69 -0.62
N GLU A 385 -0.36 -4.53 -0.15
CA GLU A 385 -0.79 -4.83 1.24
C GLU A 385 -0.36 -6.24 1.68
N LYS A 386 -0.58 -7.24 0.84
CA LYS A 386 -0.21 -8.64 1.12
C LYS A 386 1.28 -8.85 1.42
N SER A 387 2.15 -7.93 1.03
CA SER A 387 3.59 -8.03 1.25
C SER A 387 4.02 -7.56 2.64
N TRP A 388 3.35 -6.54 3.18
CA TRP A 388 3.71 -5.90 4.46
C TRP A 388 2.69 -6.15 5.58
N LYS A 389 1.41 -6.37 5.27
CA LYS A 389 0.35 -6.66 6.25
C LYS A 389 0.21 -8.16 6.48
N LYS A 390 1.24 -8.74 7.10
CA LYS A 390 1.32 -10.18 7.41
C LYS A 390 1.36 -10.38 8.92
N SER A 391 0.69 -11.42 9.41
CA SER A 391 0.80 -11.82 10.81
C SER A 391 2.24 -12.17 11.18
N ALA A 392 2.62 -11.85 12.41
CA ALA A 392 3.93 -12.13 12.95
C ALA A 392 4.19 -13.65 13.05
N LYS A 393 5.32 -14.10 12.49
CA LYS A 393 5.69 -15.53 12.50
C LYS A 393 5.96 -16.00 13.93
N GLY A 394 5.25 -17.05 14.35
CA GLY A 394 5.41 -17.63 15.69
C GLY A 394 4.66 -16.87 16.78
N TRP A 395 3.69 -16.02 16.41
CA TRP A 395 3.02 -15.13 17.36
C TRP A 395 2.43 -15.82 18.58
N LYS A 396 1.84 -17.02 18.43
CA LYS A 396 1.25 -17.73 19.58
C LYS A 396 2.25 -18.07 20.69
N ALA A 397 3.53 -18.27 20.37
CA ALA A 397 4.56 -18.43 21.39
C ALA A 397 4.85 -17.09 22.08
N ILE A 398 5.08 -16.04 21.28
CA ILE A 398 5.32 -14.67 21.75
C ILE A 398 4.16 -14.19 22.64
N GLN A 399 2.93 -14.42 22.24
CA GLN A 399 1.72 -14.05 22.96
C GLN A 399 1.69 -14.67 24.37
N ARG A 400 2.06 -15.95 24.51
CA ARG A 400 2.15 -16.60 25.83
C ARG A 400 3.23 -15.97 26.72
N ASP A 401 4.35 -15.58 26.13
CA ASP A 401 5.44 -14.94 26.87
C ASP A 401 5.08 -13.51 27.28
N LEU A 402 4.38 -12.77 26.41
CA LEU A 402 3.83 -11.44 26.73
C LEU A 402 2.78 -11.51 27.83
N ILE A 403 1.88 -12.51 27.81
CA ILE A 403 0.92 -12.75 28.89
C ILE A 403 1.66 -13.02 30.22
N LYS A 404 2.71 -13.84 30.21
CA LYS A 404 3.49 -14.13 31.43
C LYS A 404 4.22 -12.89 31.96
N LYS A 405 4.79 -12.06 31.08
CA LYS A 405 5.57 -10.87 31.47
C LYS A 405 4.69 -9.70 31.91
N TYR A 406 3.56 -9.48 31.23
CA TYR A 406 2.71 -8.29 31.40
C TYR A 406 1.36 -8.56 32.09
N GLY A 407 0.97 -9.82 32.26
CA GLY A 407 -0.23 -10.21 33.00
C GLY A 407 -1.50 -9.56 32.46
N GLU A 408 -2.24 -8.89 33.34
CA GLU A 408 -3.51 -8.22 33.01
C GLU A 408 -3.35 -7.06 32.03
N ARG A 409 -2.20 -6.36 32.04
CA ARG A 409 -1.91 -5.25 31.12
C ARG A 409 -2.08 -5.67 29.66
N PHE A 410 -1.66 -6.90 29.33
CA PHE A 410 -1.82 -7.46 27.99
C PHE A 410 -3.13 -8.25 27.82
N SER A 411 -3.50 -9.04 28.83
CA SER A 411 -4.58 -10.02 28.68
C SER A 411 -5.97 -9.40 28.54
N LYS A 412 -6.21 -8.22 29.13
CA LYS A 412 -7.51 -7.53 29.03
C LYS A 412 -7.88 -7.16 27.58
N HIS A 413 -6.88 -6.87 26.75
CA HIS A 413 -7.07 -6.50 25.35
C HIS A 413 -7.21 -7.69 24.40
N LEU A 414 -7.02 -8.93 24.86
CA LEU A 414 -7.24 -10.14 24.06
C LEU A 414 -8.72 -10.55 23.96
N ILE A 415 -9.54 -10.05 24.87
CA ILE A 415 -10.93 -10.50 25.09
C ILE A 415 -11.94 -9.51 24.47
N GLU A 416 -11.53 -8.26 24.23
CA GLU A 416 -12.33 -7.26 23.52
C GLU A 416 -12.45 -7.65 22.04
N LYS A 417 -13.61 -8.21 21.67
CA LYS A 417 -14.05 -8.42 20.28
C LYS A 417 -15.25 -7.54 19.97
#